data_AF-A0A1G3AQA0-F1
#
_entry.id   AF-A0A1G3AQA0-F1
#
_cell.length_a   1.000
_cell.length_b   1.000
_cell.length_c   1.000
_cell.angle_alpha   90.00
_cell.angle_beta   90.00
_cell.angle_gamma   90.00
#
_symmetry.space_group_name_H-M   'P 1'
#
loop_
_entity.id
_entity.type
_entity.pdbx_description
1 polymer ?
#
loop_
_entity_poly.entity_id
_entity_poly.type
_entity_poly.pdbx_seq_one_letter_code
_entity_poly.pdbx_strand_id
1 'polypeptide(L)'
;MPKEDPVLERILAFNDAEGGGVAVRKAARGYSLFREDNGRPVARLRPTGKGDMVEVMWWSHRDKWDQIGDFGPFVMPLDEALDYVSRDPMGIFWG
;
A
#
# COMPACT_ATOMS: atom_id res chain seq x y z
N MET A 1 20.27 -10.63 -12.34
CA MET A 1 19.62 -9.30 -12.20
C MET A 1 18.35 -9.49 -11.41
N PRO A 2 18.04 -8.68 -10.39
CA PRO A 2 16.68 -8.66 -9.85
C PRO A 2 15.71 -8.44 -11.01
N LYS A 3 14.65 -9.23 -11.08
CA LYS A 3 13.60 -9.05 -12.08
C LYS A 3 12.98 -7.67 -11.88
N GLU A 4 12.84 -6.90 -12.96
CA GLU A 4 12.12 -5.63 -12.97
C GLU A 4 10.79 -5.79 -12.22
N ASP A 5 10.50 -4.83 -11.35
CA ASP A 5 9.31 -4.83 -10.51
C ASP A 5 8.50 -3.57 -10.80
N PRO A 6 7.71 -3.56 -11.90
CA PRO A 6 7.02 -2.37 -12.36
C PRO A 6 5.99 -1.86 -11.34
N VAL A 7 5.49 -2.73 -10.45
CA VAL A 7 4.60 -2.31 -9.35
C VAL A 7 5.39 -1.53 -8.30
N LEU A 8 6.57 -2.05 -7.89
CA LEU A 8 7.43 -1.33 -6.95
C LEU A 8 7.87 0.02 -7.52
N GLU A 9 8.27 0.06 -8.80
CA GLU A 9 8.69 1.29 -9.48
C GLU A 9 7.59 2.35 -9.47
N ARG A 10 6.34 1.97 -9.77
CA ARG A 10 5.18 2.87 -9.69
C ARG A 10 4.92 3.39 -8.28
N ILE A 11 5.00 2.52 -7.27
CA ILE A 11 4.83 2.92 -5.86
C ILE A 11 5.92 3.93 -5.46
N LEU A 12 7.18 3.65 -5.81
CA LEU A 12 8.31 4.54 -5.49
C LEU A 12 8.21 5.88 -6.22
N ALA A 13 7.82 5.87 -7.49
CA ALA A 13 7.62 7.08 -8.28
C ALA A 13 6.49 7.96 -7.70
N PHE A 14 5.38 7.35 -7.29
CA PHE A 14 4.29 8.08 -6.62
C PHE A 14 4.76 8.67 -5.28
N ASN A 15 5.46 7.87 -4.47
CA ASN A 15 6.01 8.35 -3.20
C ASN A 15 6.95 9.56 -3.39
N ASP A 16 7.87 9.50 -4.36
CA ASP A 16 8.77 10.62 -4.68
C ASP A 16 7.98 11.87 -5.13
N ALA A 17 6.96 11.69 -5.98
CA ALA A 17 6.11 12.79 -6.45
C ALA A 17 5.30 13.46 -5.32
N GLU A 18 4.92 12.71 -4.27
CA GLU A 18 4.20 13.21 -3.09
C GLU A 18 5.14 13.78 -2.01
N GLY A 19 6.45 13.85 -2.25
CA GLY A 19 7.44 14.42 -1.33
C GLY A 19 8.19 13.40 -0.45
N GLY A 20 8.02 12.11 -0.71
CA GLY A 20 8.74 11.03 -0.06
C GLY A 20 8.25 10.72 1.36
N GLY A 21 9.13 10.14 2.19
CA GLY A 21 8.82 9.82 3.59
C GLY A 21 8.13 8.48 3.81
N VAL A 22 7.94 7.67 2.77
CA VAL A 22 7.40 6.30 2.85
C VAL A 22 8.44 5.27 2.41
N ALA A 23 8.78 4.35 3.31
CA ALA A 23 9.56 3.16 3.01
C ALA A 23 8.65 2.04 2.51
N VAL A 24 9.07 1.37 1.42
CA VAL A 24 8.36 0.22 0.85
C VAL A 24 9.10 -1.08 1.18
N ARG A 25 8.40 -2.06 1.76
CA ARG A 25 8.92 -3.42 1.97
C ARG A 25 8.11 -4.43 1.18
N LYS A 26 8.78 -5.12 0.25
CA LYS A 26 8.20 -6.23 -0.50
C LYS A 26 8.32 -7.53 0.27
N ALA A 27 7.19 -8.16 0.58
CA ALA A 27 7.14 -9.46 1.25
C ALA A 27 5.86 -10.21 0.90
N ALA A 28 5.90 -11.54 0.80
CA ALA A 28 4.73 -12.39 0.55
C ALA A 28 3.81 -11.88 -0.59
N ARG A 29 4.42 -11.51 -1.73
CA ARG A 29 3.75 -10.95 -2.92
C ARG A 29 2.96 -9.65 -2.69
N GLY A 30 3.25 -8.90 -1.63
CA GLY A 30 2.67 -7.58 -1.41
C GLY A 30 3.75 -6.55 -1.06
N TYR A 31 3.32 -5.29 -1.03
CA TYR A 31 4.14 -4.12 -0.75
C TYR A 31 3.57 -3.44 0.49
N SER A 32 4.28 -3.54 1.61
CA SER A 32 3.91 -2.85 2.83
C SER A 32 4.60 -1.49 2.87
N LEU A 33 3.81 -0.46 3.13
CA LEU A 33 4.20 0.94 3.22
C LEU A 33 4.38 1.30 4.69
N PHE A 34 5.47 1.98 5.01
CA PHE A 34 5.79 2.43 6.37
C PHE A 34 6.24 3.87 6.33
N ARG A 35 5.90 4.65 7.35
CA ARG A 35 6.49 5.98 7.51
C ARG A 35 7.98 5.84 7.80
N GLU A 36 8.82 6.64 7.15
CA GLU A 36 10.27 6.62 7.36
C GLU A 36 10.65 7.23 8.72
N ASP A 37 9.89 8.19 9.21
CA ASP A 37 10.19 8.95 10.44
C ASP A 37 10.08 8.10 11.72
N ASN A 38 9.14 7.17 11.77
CA ASN A 38 8.83 6.39 12.97
C ASN A 38 8.58 4.89 12.70
N GLY A 39 8.62 4.45 11.45
CA GLY A 39 8.41 3.06 11.07
C GLY A 39 6.97 2.56 11.23
N ARG A 40 6.00 3.44 11.51
CA ARG A 40 4.59 3.04 11.64
C ARG A 40 4.06 2.53 10.30
N PRO A 41 3.27 1.45 10.32
CA PRO A 41 2.64 0.92 9.12
C PRO A 41 1.58 1.88 8.60
N VAL A 42 1.57 2.09 7.28
CA VAL A 42 0.60 2.95 6.59
C VAL A 42 -0.46 2.08 5.94
N ALA A 43 -0.07 1.33 4.91
CA ALA A 43 -0.94 0.44 4.17
C ALA A 43 -0.16 -0.76 3.63
N ARG A 44 -0.88 -1.78 3.17
CA ARG A 44 -0.29 -2.87 2.40
C ARG A 44 -1.07 -3.08 1.12
N LEU A 45 -0.34 -3.06 0.00
CA LEU A 45 -0.87 -3.28 -1.34
C LEU A 45 -0.54 -4.70 -1.78
N ARG A 46 -1.56 -5.50 -2.09
CA ARG A 46 -1.39 -6.89 -2.54
C ARG A 46 -1.93 -7.06 -3.96
N PRO A 47 -1.06 -7.20 -4.99
CA PRO A 47 -1.48 -7.57 -6.33
C PRO A 47 -2.38 -8.80 -6.35
N THR A 48 -3.49 -8.68 -7.07
CA THR A 48 -4.46 -9.77 -7.25
C THR A 48 -4.06 -10.76 -8.35
N GLY A 49 -3.08 -10.37 -9.19
CA GLY A 49 -2.70 -11.10 -10.41
C GLY A 49 -3.59 -10.80 -11.62
N LYS A 50 -4.55 -9.89 -11.49
CA LYS A 50 -5.44 -9.45 -12.59
C LYS A 50 -5.12 -8.00 -12.95
N GLY A 51 -4.48 -7.78 -14.10
CA GLY A 51 -4.05 -6.44 -14.52
C GLY A 51 -3.14 -5.80 -13.47
N ASP A 52 -3.39 -4.52 -13.17
CA ASP A 52 -2.72 -3.78 -12.10
C ASP A 52 -3.58 -3.64 -10.83
N MET A 53 -4.60 -4.48 -10.68
CA MET A 53 -5.48 -4.45 -9.52
C MET A 53 -4.77 -4.95 -8.26
N VAL A 54 -4.86 -4.15 -7.20
CA VAL A 54 -4.32 -4.46 -5.87
C VAL A 54 -5.43 -4.45 -4.83
N GLU A 55 -5.34 -5.34 -3.86
CA GLU A 55 -6.09 -5.22 -2.61
C GLU A 55 -5.37 -4.23 -1.69
N VAL A 56 -6.12 -3.31 -1.13
CA VAL A 56 -5.66 -2.35 -0.13
C VAL A 56 -6.00 -2.90 1.26
N MET A 57 -4.96 -3.05 2.08
CA MET A 57 -5.06 -3.53 3.45
C MET A 57 -4.56 -2.46 4.40
N TRP A 58 -5.14 -2.41 5.60
CA TRP A 58 -4.74 -1.48 6.66
C TRP A 58 -4.07 -2.22 7.82
N TRP A 59 -3.34 -1.49 8.67
CA TRP A 59 -2.81 -2.05 9.90
C TRP A 59 -3.88 -1.99 10.99
N SER A 60 -4.48 -3.13 11.31
CA SER A 60 -5.54 -3.20 12.31
C SER A 60 -5.02 -3.00 13.73
N HIS A 61 -5.93 -2.65 14.64
CA HIS A 61 -5.69 -2.62 16.09
C HIS A 61 -5.26 -3.98 16.70
N ARG A 62 -5.21 -5.05 15.90
CA ARG A 62 -4.74 -6.39 16.29
C ARG A 62 -3.29 -6.64 15.87
N ASP A 63 -2.53 -5.59 15.57
CA ASP A 63 -1.14 -5.63 15.13
C ASP A 63 -0.89 -6.57 13.95
N LYS A 64 -1.78 -6.49 12.96
CA LYS A 64 -1.67 -7.23 11.70
C LYS A 64 -2.31 -6.48 10.55
N TRP A 65 -1.82 -6.76 9.33
CA TRP A 65 -2.49 -6.39 8.09
C TRP A 65 -3.86 -7.07 8.01
N ASP A 66 -4.89 -6.28 7.73
CA ASP A 66 -6.26 -6.77 7.65
C ASP A 66 -7.03 -6.11 6.50
N GLN A 67 -8.18 -6.68 6.16
CA GLN A 67 -9.06 -6.16 5.11
C GLN A 67 -9.76 -4.88 5.57
N ILE A 68 -10.07 -4.01 4.61
CA ILE A 68 -10.86 -2.82 4.84
C ILE A 68 -12.34 -3.19 4.67
N GLY A 69 -13.13 -3.01 5.73
CA GLY A 69 -14.55 -3.30 5.75
C GLY A 69 -14.89 -4.80 5.82
N ASP A 70 -16.19 -5.09 5.88
CA ASP A 70 -16.70 -6.45 6.12
C ASP A 70 -17.02 -7.23 4.83
N PHE A 71 -17.00 -6.56 3.67
CA PHE A 71 -17.48 -7.10 2.39
C PHE A 71 -16.35 -7.64 1.48
N GLY A 72 -15.35 -8.28 2.08
CA GLY A 72 -14.24 -8.92 1.37
C GLY A 72 -13.13 -7.96 0.94
N PRO A 73 -12.23 -8.40 0.03
CA PRO A 73 -11.07 -7.60 -0.39
C PRO A 73 -11.47 -6.26 -0.99
N PHE A 74 -10.92 -5.17 -0.44
CA PHE A 74 -11.07 -3.84 -1.02
C PHE A 74 -10.05 -3.65 -2.14
N VAL A 75 -10.49 -3.80 -3.40
CA VAL A 75 -9.61 -3.93 -4.57
C VAL A 75 -9.84 -2.79 -5.56
N MET A 76 -8.76 -2.20 -6.06
CA MET A 76 -8.77 -1.14 -7.07
C MET A 76 -7.46 -1.14 -7.90
N PRO A 77 -7.39 -0.43 -9.03
CA PRO A 77 -6.14 -0.23 -9.77
C PRO A 77 -5.05 0.39 -8.89
N LEU A 78 -3.78 0.09 -9.18
CA LEU A 78 -2.64 0.52 -8.36
C LEU A 78 -2.61 2.04 -8.13
N ASP A 79 -2.81 2.85 -9.17
CA ASP A 79 -2.73 4.31 -9.01
C ASP A 79 -3.91 4.85 -8.18
N GLU A 80 -5.10 4.26 -8.32
CA GLU A 80 -6.25 4.61 -7.48
C GLU A 80 -6.02 4.21 -6.01
N ALA A 81 -5.36 3.08 -5.77
CA ALA A 81 -4.97 2.65 -4.43
C ALA A 81 -3.97 3.60 -3.78
N LEU A 82 -2.99 4.08 -4.55
CA LEU A 82 -2.01 5.06 -4.06
C LEU A 82 -2.68 6.39 -3.71
N ASP A 83 -3.57 6.88 -4.58
CA ASP A 83 -4.40 8.06 -4.33
C ASP A 83 -5.29 7.88 -3.08
N TYR A 84 -5.96 6.73 -2.95
CA TYR A 84 -6.84 6.42 -1.83
C TYR A 84 -6.08 6.40 -0.50
N VAL A 85 -4.89 5.79 -0.48
CA VAL A 85 -4.02 5.78 0.70
C VAL A 85 -3.49 7.18 1.02
N SER A 86 -3.05 7.95 0.02
CA SER A 86 -2.55 9.32 0.23
C SER A 86 -3.63 10.23 0.83
N ARG A 87 -4.85 10.20 0.27
CA ARG A 87 -5.97 11.04 0.74
C ARG A 87 -6.58 10.59 2.06
N ASP A 88 -6.39 9.32 2.43
CA ASP A 88 -6.90 8.68 3.64
C ASP A 88 -8.32 9.10 4.05
N PRO A 89 -9.33 8.90 3.16
CA PRO A 89 -10.68 9.38 3.41
C PRO A 89 -11.36 8.73 4.62
N MET A 90 -10.84 7.59 5.09
CA MET A 90 -11.32 6.90 6.29
C MET A 90 -10.54 7.26 7.56
N GLY A 91 -9.38 7.93 7.45
CA GLY A 91 -8.51 8.26 8.58
C GLY A 91 -7.86 7.04 9.24
N ILE A 92 -7.55 5.99 8.47
CA ILE A 92 -7.04 4.71 8.99
C ILE A 92 -5.58 4.42 8.61
N PHE A 93 -4.95 5.25 7.76
CA PHE A 93 -3.62 4.96 7.22
C PHE A 93 -2.49 5.76 7.89
N TRP A 94 -2.72 7.02 8.27
CA TRP A 94 -1.61 7.92 8.70
C TRP A 94 -1.57 8.29 10.19
N GLY A 95 -2.41 7.67 11.02
CA GLY A 95 -2.56 7.95 12.46
C GLY A 95 -1.37 7.66 13.38
#